data_AF-A0A381YJK7-F1
#
_entry.id   AF-A0A381YJK7-F1
#
_cell.length_a   1.000
_cell.length_b   1.000
_cell.length_c   1.000
_cell.angle_alpha   90.00
_cell.angle_beta   90.00
_cell.angle_gamma   90.00
#
_symmetry.space_group_name_H-M   'P 1'
#
loop_
_entity.id
_entity.type
_entity.pdbx_description
1 polymer ?
#
loop_
_entity_poly.entity_id
_entity_poly.type
_entity_poly.pdbx_seq_one_letter_code
_entity_poly.pdbx_strand_id
1 'polypeptide(L)' 'MSRRQEYLDRIRDLKKDLKGELENKRFGKEVEPFMLREAMIMLDRVESYINGYLQEEKFRGG' A
#
# COMPACT_ATOMS: atom_id res chain seq x y z
N MET A 1 -11.77 11.35 -11.05
CA MET A 1 -10.55 10.62 -10.62
C MET A 1 -10.34 9.46 -11.56
N SER A 2 -9.10 9.19 -12.01
CA SER A 2 -8.87 7.96 -12.79
C SER A 2 -8.98 6.76 -11.84
N ARG A 3 -9.50 5.63 -12.33
CA ARG A 3 -9.64 4.38 -11.58
C ARG A 3 -8.32 3.90 -10.96
N ARG A 4 -7.19 4.33 -11.53
CA ARG A 4 -5.83 4.04 -11.04
C ARG A 4 -5.45 4.90 -9.83
N GLN A 5 -5.89 6.16 -9.79
CA GLN A 5 -5.74 7.00 -8.60
C GLN A 5 -6.53 6.40 -7.41
N GLU A 6 -7.72 5.86 -7.68
CA GLU A 6 -8.50 5.16 -6.65
C GLU A 6 -7.77 3.94 -6.08
N TYR A 7 -7.01 3.20 -6.91
CA TYR A 7 -6.18 2.10 -6.41
C TYR A 7 -5.04 2.59 -5.51
N LEU A 8 -4.37 3.68 -5.88
CA LEU A 8 -3.33 4.28 -5.04
C LEU A 8 -3.88 4.73 -3.69
N ASP A 9 -5.04 5.38 -3.69
CA ASP A 9 -5.67 5.89 -2.47
C ASP A 9 -6.06 4.71 -1.56
N ARG A 10 -6.63 3.63 -2.12
CA ARG A 10 -6.92 2.39 -1.37
C ARG A 10 -5.65 1.74 -0.79
N ILE A 11 -4.56 1.71 -1.54
CA ILE A 11 -3.28 1.15 -1.04
C ILE A 11 -2.77 1.97 0.15
N ARG A 12 -2.86 3.30 0.06
CA ARG A 12 -2.42 4.21 1.13
C ARG A 12 -3.27 4.07 2.38
N ASP A 13 -4.57 3.93 2.23
CA ASP A 13 -5.47 3.72 3.37
C ASP A 13 -5.23 2.36 4.01
N LEU A 14 -5.07 1.30 3.22
CA LEU A 14 -4.71 -0.03 3.76
C LEU A 14 -3.37 0.01 4.51
N LYS A 15 -2.35 0.72 4.00
CA LYS A 15 -1.07 0.89 4.71
C LYS A 15 -1.24 1.59 6.07
N LYS A 16 -2.13 2.59 6.17
CA LYS A 16 -2.43 3.26 7.45
C LYS A 16 -3.11 2.30 8.43
N ASP A 17 -4.08 1.52 7.94
CA ASP A 17 -4.80 0.56 8.78
C ASP A 17 -3.85 -0.52 9.32
N LEU A 18 -3.00 -1.11 8.47
CA LEU A 18 -2.01 -2.11 8.89
C LEU A 18 -0.98 -1.54 9.86
N LYS A 19 -0.55 -0.29 9.66
CA LYS A 19 0.32 0.41 10.61
C LYS A 19 -0.39 0.60 11.96
N GLY A 20 -1.66 0.99 11.95
CA GLY A 20 -2.48 1.10 13.15
C GLY A 20 -2.62 -0.23 13.90
N GLU A 21 -2.83 -1.34 13.20
CA GLU A 21 -2.84 -2.68 13.81
C GLU A 21 -1.48 -3.03 14.43
N LEU A 22 -0.37 -2.73 13.76
CA LEU A 22 0.98 -2.97 14.27
C LEU A 22 1.30 -2.17 15.55
N GLU A 23 0.82 -0.93 15.65
CA GLU A 23 1.09 -0.05 16.79
C GLU A 23 0.18 -0.33 17.99
N ASN A 24 -1.08 -0.70 17.76
CA ASN A 24 -2.10 -0.73 18.80
C ASN A 24 -2.47 -2.14 19.29
N LYS A 25 -2.11 -3.19 18.54
CA LYS A 25 -2.52 -4.56 18.88
C LYS A 25 -1.50 -5.29 19.74
N ARG A 26 -2.01 -6.08 20.68
CA ARG A 26 -1.21 -7.14 21.32
C ARG A 26 -1.32 -8.40 20.48
N PHE A 27 -0.24 -8.74 19.80
CA PHE A 27 -0.14 -9.96 19.01
C PHE A 27 0.03 -11.18 19.92
N GLY A 28 -0.66 -12.28 19.61
CA GLY A 28 -0.55 -13.52 20.36
C GLY A 28 0.63 -14.37 19.91
N LYS A 29 1.05 -14.23 18.64
CA LYS A 29 2.16 -14.96 18.03
C LYS A 29 3.04 -14.00 17.23
N GLU A 30 4.35 -14.24 17.23
CA GLU A 30 5.32 -13.44 16.48
C GLU A 30 5.10 -13.43 14.96
N VAL A 31 4.47 -14.49 14.43
CA VAL A 31 4.13 -14.58 13.01
C VAL A 31 3.12 -13.51 12.59
N GLU A 32 2.21 -13.07 13.47
CA GLU A 32 1.18 -12.10 13.13
C GLU A 32 1.76 -10.73 12.72
N PRO A 33 2.59 -10.04 13.54
CA PRO A 33 3.19 -8.77 13.15
C PRO A 33 4.22 -8.93 12.03
N PHE A 34 4.84 -10.10 11.88
CA PHE A 34 5.68 -10.40 10.72
C PHE A 34 4.87 -10.35 9.42
N MET A 35 3.71 -11.02 9.37
CA MET A 35 2.84 -11.01 8.18
C MET A 35 2.34 -9.61 7.84
N LEU A 36 2.02 -8.78 8.85
CA LEU A 36 1.61 -7.39 8.61
C LEU A 36 2.75 -6.54 8.01
N ARG A 37 3.99 -6.73 8.50
CA ARG A 37 5.17 -6.04 7.94
C ARG A 37 5.45 -6.47 6.50
N GLU A 38 5.40 -7.77 6.20
CA GLU A 38 5.56 -8.26 4.84
C GLU A 38 4.47 -7.73 3.90
N ALA A 39 3.22 -7.68 4.36
CA ALA A 39 2.13 -7.08 3.60
C ALA A 39 2.39 -5.59 3.29
N MET A 40 2.88 -4.82 4.26
CA MET A 40 3.25 -3.42 4.04
C MET A 40 4.37 -3.26 2.99
N ILE A 41 5.42 -4.09 3.05
CA ILE A 41 6.50 -4.08 2.04
C ILE A 41 5.95 -4.34 0.64
N MET A 42 5.01 -5.28 0.52
CA MET A 42 4.38 -5.58 -0.77
C MET A 42 3.50 -4.41 -1.25
N LEU A 43 2.77 -3.76 -0.35
CA LEU A 43 1.97 -2.57 -0.69
C LEU A 43 2.83 -1.39 -1.14
N ASP A 44 4.02 -1.20 -0.55
CA ASP A 44 4.98 -0.19 -1.00
C ASP A 44 5.44 -0.44 -2.45
N ARG A 45 5.71 -1.72 -2.78
CA ARG A 45 6.08 -2.11 -4.16
C ARG A 45 4.94 -1.85 -5.14
N VAL A 46 3.72 -2.25 -4.78
CA VAL A 46 2.54 -2.04 -5.63
C VAL A 46 2.28 -0.54 -5.83
N GLU A 47 2.35 0.26 -4.77
CA GLU A 47 2.22 1.72 -4.85
C GLU A 47 3.26 2.32 -5.82
N SER A 48 4.52 1.90 -5.71
CA SER A 48 5.60 2.35 -6.60
C SER A 48 5.32 2.02 -8.06
N TYR A 49 4.93 0.77 -8.37
CA TYR A 49 4.66 0.35 -9.74
C TYR A 49 3.43 1.03 -10.36
N ILE A 50 2.35 1.19 -9.60
CA ILE A 50 1.15 1.89 -10.09
C ILE A 50 1.45 3.38 -10.31
N ASN A 51 2.19 4.01 -9.39
CA ASN A 51 2.62 5.40 -9.57
C ASN A 51 3.52 5.56 -10.80
N GLY A 52 4.49 4.69 -11.01
CA GLY A 52 5.36 4.71 -12.18
C GLY A 52 4.57 4.58 -13.49
N TYR A 53 3.63 3.64 -13.55
CA TYR A 53 2.75 3.48 -14.71
C TYR A 53 1.90 4.74 -14.98
N LEU A 54 1.38 5.37 -13.92
CA LEU A 54 0.63 6.63 -14.04
C LEU A 54 1.48 7.81 -14.50
N GLN A 55 2.75 7.87 -14.10
CA GLN A 55 3.69 8.90 -14.55
C GLN A 55 4.00 8.75 -16.04
N GLU A 56 4.22 7.51 -16.50
CA GLU A 56 4.37 7.20 -17.93
C GLU A 56 3.13 7.58 -18.75
N GLU A 57 1.93 7.30 -18.24
CA GLU A 57 0.66 7.69 -18.88
C GLU A 57 0.55 9.22 -18.99
N LYS A 58 0.89 9.96 -17.94
CA LYS A 58 0.91 11.44 -17.96
C LYS A 58 1.97 11.99 -18.92
N PHE A 59 3.14 11.37 -18.99
CA PHE A 59 4.23 11.82 -19.88
C PHE A 59 3.89 11.57 -21.36
N ARG A 60 3.12 10.54 -21.67
CA ARG A 60 2.67 10.21 -23.03
C ARG A 60 1.47 11.03 -23.53
N GLY A 61 1.04 12.06 -22.78
CA GLY A 61 0.01 13.00 -23.20
C GLY A 61 -1.38 12.38 -23.21
N GLY A 62 -1.89 12.05 -22.02
CA GLY A 62 -3.33 11.86 -21.82
C GLY A 62 -4.14 13.10 -22.19
#